data_AF-A0AAW9QZY9-F1
#
_entry.id   AF-A0AAW9QZY9-F1
#
_cell.length_a   1.000
_cell.length_b   1.000
_cell.length_c   1.000
_cell.angle_alpha   90.00
_cell.angle_beta   90.00
_cell.angle_gamma   90.00
#
_symmetry.space_group_name_H-M   'P 1'
#
loop_
_entity.id
_entity.type
_entity.pdbx_description
1 polymer ?
#
loop_
_entity_poly.entity_id
_entity_poly.type
_entity_poly.pdbx_seq_one_letter_code
_entity_poly.pdbx_strand_id
1 'polypeptide(L)'
;MRWKTIISLLKETFQEWNEDNASMLAAALAYYTVFSIAPVVVIAIAIAGAIFGEEAARGEIVGQIQGLVGTEGAKVIETAIENSGRSAARGPASLISVALLFFGASGVFVQLQDSLNQIWNVKAKPEKGVTNFIRKRILSFFAVIGIGFLLLASLIIRDYL
;
A
#
# COMPACT_ATOMS: atom_id res chain seq x y z
N MET A 1 9.98 -38.95 2.59
CA MET A 1 10.88 -37.90 2.06
C MET A 1 12.25 -38.06 2.70
N ARG A 2 13.34 -38.05 1.93
CA ARG A 2 14.70 -38.27 2.46
C ARG A 2 15.18 -36.98 3.14
N TRP A 3 15.52 -37.04 4.42
CA TRP A 3 16.01 -35.93 5.25
C TRP A 3 17.10 -35.07 4.57
N LYS A 4 18.00 -35.72 3.82
CA LYS A 4 19.04 -35.05 3.03
C LYS A 4 18.48 -34.08 1.97
N THR A 5 17.33 -34.39 1.37
CA THR A 5 16.66 -33.53 0.38
C THR A 5 16.10 -32.27 1.03
N ILE A 6 15.51 -32.37 2.22
CA ILE A 6 14.98 -31.21 2.96
C ILE A 6 16.13 -30.25 3.31
N ILE A 7 17.25 -30.78 3.82
CA ILE A 7 18.43 -29.96 4.14
C ILE A 7 19.02 -29.32 2.89
N SER A 8 19.08 -30.05 1.77
CA SER A 8 19.56 -29.50 0.49
C SER A 8 18.68 -28.34 0.03
N LEU A 9 17.35 -28.51 0.04
CA LEU A 9 16.40 -27.48 -0.37
C LEU A 9 16.47 -26.25 0.54
N LEU A 10 16.61 -26.42 1.85
CA LEU A 10 16.76 -25.30 2.78
C LEU A 10 18.06 -24.53 2.52
N LYS A 11 19.16 -25.24 2.24
CA LYS A 11 20.44 -24.61 1.91
C LYS A 11 20.35 -23.82 0.61
N GLU A 12 19.79 -24.41 -0.43
CA GLU A 12 19.58 -23.77 -1.73
C GLU A 12 18.68 -22.54 -1.60
N THR A 13 17.56 -22.65 -0.87
CA THR A 13 16.66 -21.51 -0.59
C THR A 13 17.38 -20.37 0.14
N PHE A 14 18.25 -20.67 1.12
CA PHE A 14 19.01 -19.65 1.83
C PHE A 14 20.09 -19.00 0.97
N GLN A 15 20.69 -19.74 0.04
CA GLN A 15 21.64 -19.20 -0.93
C GLN A 15 20.93 -18.23 -1.87
N GLU A 16 19.83 -18.65 -2.50
CA GLU A 16 19.00 -17.80 -3.37
C GLU A 16 18.48 -16.56 -2.62
N TRP A 17 18.01 -16.70 -1.37
CA TRP A 17 17.58 -15.57 -0.54
C TRP A 17 18.66 -14.48 -0.38
N ASN A 18 19.91 -14.90 -0.18
CA ASN A 18 21.03 -13.97 -0.05
C ASN A 18 21.44 -13.39 -1.41
N GLU A 19 21.45 -14.20 -2.47
CA GLU A 19 21.78 -13.75 -3.83
C GLU A 19 20.78 -12.70 -4.32
N ASP A 20 19.49 -12.88 -4.02
CA ASP A 20 18.42 -11.93 -4.36
C ASP A 20 18.38 -10.68 -3.48
N ASN A 21 19.20 -10.60 -2.42
CA ASN A 21 19.11 -9.58 -1.38
C ASN A 21 17.70 -9.47 -0.77
N ALA A 22 17.00 -10.60 -0.59
CA ALA A 22 15.61 -10.62 -0.17
C ALA A 22 15.37 -9.91 1.18
N SER A 23 16.33 -9.95 2.11
CA SER A 23 16.27 -9.17 3.36
C SER A 23 16.23 -7.66 3.13
N MET A 24 17.02 -7.15 2.18
CA MET A 24 17.03 -5.74 1.82
C MET A 24 15.73 -5.34 1.13
N LEU A 25 15.21 -6.19 0.24
CA LEU A 25 13.92 -6.00 -0.42
C LEU A 25 12.77 -5.96 0.59
N ALA A 26 12.78 -6.86 1.57
CA ALA A 26 11.81 -6.88 2.66
C ALA A 26 11.88 -5.62 3.52
N ALA A 27 13.09 -5.17 3.87
CA ALA A 27 13.29 -3.93 4.62
C ALA A 27 12.80 -2.70 3.83
N ALA A 28 13.11 -2.63 2.53
CA ALA A 28 12.63 -1.58 1.65
C ALA A 28 11.09 -1.59 1.57
N LEU A 29 10.48 -2.76 1.38
CA LEU A 29 9.03 -2.90 1.37
C LEU A 29 8.38 -2.43 2.67
N ALA A 30 8.96 -2.79 3.82
CA ALA A 30 8.48 -2.33 5.13
C ALA A 30 8.58 -0.81 5.26
N TYR A 31 9.72 -0.22 4.85
CA TYR A 31 9.91 1.24 4.83
C TYR A 31 8.82 1.90 3.96
N TYR A 32 8.71 1.52 2.69
CA TYR A 32 7.70 2.08 1.80
C TYR A 32 6.27 1.88 2.29
N THR A 33 5.97 0.75 2.96
CA THR A 33 4.67 0.50 3.57
C THR A 33 4.36 1.53 4.66
N VAL A 34 5.26 1.68 5.65
CA VAL A 34 5.07 2.63 6.76
C VAL A 34 4.89 4.06 6.25
N PHE A 35 5.72 4.48 5.28
CA PHE A 35 5.61 5.81 4.68
C PHE A 35 4.37 6.01 3.80
N SER A 36 3.79 4.94 3.25
CA SER A 36 2.57 5.00 2.43
C SER A 36 1.29 5.05 3.26
N ILE A 37 1.30 4.63 4.53
CA ILE A 37 0.08 4.56 5.37
C ILE A 37 -0.61 5.92 5.46
N ALA A 38 0.12 6.98 5.82
CA ALA A 38 -0.47 8.30 6.02
C ALA A 38 -1.14 8.84 4.74
N PRO A 39 -0.48 8.87 3.56
CA PRO A 39 -1.12 9.24 2.31
C PRO A 39 -2.34 8.38 1.96
N VAL A 40 -2.29 7.07 2.17
CA VAL A 40 -3.42 6.17 1.90
C VAL A 40 -4.62 6.49 2.79
N VAL A 41 -4.40 6.70 4.08
CA VAL A 41 -5.45 7.03 5.04
C VAL A 41 -6.08 8.39 4.73
N VAL A 42 -5.26 9.39 4.37
CA VAL A 42 -5.77 10.70 3.96
C VAL A 42 -6.66 10.59 2.72
N ILE A 43 -6.24 9.80 1.72
CA ILE A 43 -7.06 9.55 0.52
C ILE A 43 -8.36 8.83 0.90
N ALA A 44 -8.30 7.85 1.80
CA ALA A 44 -9.49 7.13 2.26
C ALA A 44 -10.48 8.06 2.98
N ILE A 45 -10.00 8.93 3.88
CA ILE A 45 -10.81 9.93 4.57
C ILE A 45 -11.40 10.92 3.57
N ALA A 46 -10.65 11.37 2.56
CA ALA A 46 -11.16 12.28 1.54
C ALA A 46 -12.31 11.66 0.72
N ILE A 47 -12.16 10.39 0.31
CA ILE A 47 -13.18 9.68 -0.46
C ILE A 47 -14.42 9.41 0.40
N ALA A 48 -14.24 8.86 1.61
CA ALA A 48 -15.35 8.55 2.51
C ALA A 48 -16.03 9.84 3.01
N GLY A 49 -15.26 10.88 3.30
CA GLY A 49 -15.75 12.18 3.75
C GLY A 49 -16.57 12.92 2.69
N ALA A 50 -16.27 12.73 1.40
CA ALA A 50 -17.09 13.25 0.31
C ALA A 50 -18.50 12.63 0.25
N ILE A 51 -18.70 11.44 0.83
CA ILE A 51 -19.98 10.71 0.80
C ILE A 51 -20.70 10.83 2.16
N PHE A 52 -19.97 10.64 3.26
CA PHE A 52 -20.51 10.48 4.62
C PHE A 52 -20.20 11.67 5.55
N GLY A 53 -19.41 12.64 5.11
CA GLY A 53 -18.91 13.76 5.93
C GLY A 53 -17.53 13.48 6.53
N GLU A 54 -16.66 14.50 6.52
CA GLU A 54 -15.24 14.38 6.90
C GLU A 54 -15.04 13.94 8.35
N GLU A 55 -15.82 14.49 9.30
CA GLU A 55 -15.70 14.10 10.71
C GLU A 55 -16.10 12.65 10.96
N ALA A 56 -17.18 12.18 10.32
CA ALA A 56 -17.63 10.79 10.43
C ALA A 56 -16.61 9.82 9.84
N ALA A 57 -16.08 10.14 8.64
CA ALA A 57 -15.05 9.34 7.99
C ALA A 57 -13.75 9.30 8.81
N ARG A 58 -13.29 10.44 9.33
CA ARG A 58 -12.08 10.52 10.16
C ARG A 58 -12.24 9.70 11.44
N GLY A 59 -13.35 9.89 12.16
CA GLY A 59 -13.62 9.21 13.44
C GLY A 59 -13.63 7.69 13.28
N GLU A 60 -14.35 7.18 12.29
CA GLU A 60 -14.45 5.73 12.04
C GLU A 60 -13.09 5.14 11.62
N ILE A 61 -12.41 5.76 10.64
CA ILE A 61 -11.13 5.24 10.13
C ILE A 61 -10.05 5.25 11.22
N VAL A 62 -9.96 6.32 12.01
CA VAL A 62 -9.00 6.38 13.14
C VAL A 62 -9.34 5.35 14.21
N GLY A 63 -10.62 5.15 14.53
CA GLY A 63 -11.07 4.13 15.47
C GLY A 63 -10.70 2.71 15.05
N GLN A 64 -10.93 2.37 13.77
CA GLN A 64 -10.54 1.07 13.19
C GLN A 64 -9.02 0.84 13.27
N ILE A 65 -8.24 1.86 12.92
CA ILE A 65 -6.77 1.82 12.99
C ILE A 65 -6.30 1.62 14.43
N GLN A 66 -6.91 2.30 15.40
CA GLN A 66 -6.60 2.12 16.81
C GLN A 66 -6.90 0.70 17.28
N GLY A 67 -8.00 0.08 16.82
CA GLY A 67 -8.33 -1.32 17.10
C GLY A 67 -7.31 -2.32 16.54
N LEU A 68 -6.66 -2.00 15.41
CA LEU A 68 -5.73 -2.89 14.73
C LEU A 68 -4.27 -2.73 15.20
N VAL A 69 -3.82 -1.49 15.39
CA VAL A 69 -2.39 -1.16 15.61
C VAL A 69 -2.14 -0.63 17.03
N GLY A 70 -3.19 -0.40 17.82
CA GLY A 70 -3.11 0.20 19.14
C GLY A 70 -2.98 1.73 19.09
N THR A 71 -3.07 2.34 20.27
CA THR A 71 -3.13 3.81 20.43
C THR A 71 -1.89 4.53 19.92
N GLU A 72 -0.69 3.95 20.10
CA GLU A 72 0.55 4.58 19.65
C GLU A 72 0.65 4.63 18.12
N GLY A 73 0.30 3.54 17.43
CA GLY A 73 0.26 3.50 15.96
C GLY A 73 -0.80 4.44 15.39
N ALA A 74 -1.98 4.48 16.00
CA ALA A 74 -3.04 5.40 15.60
C ALA A 74 -2.63 6.88 15.72
N LYS A 75 -1.89 7.24 16.78
CA LYS A 75 -1.43 8.62 17.00
C LYS A 75 -0.47 9.12 15.93
N VAL A 76 0.39 8.24 15.39
CA VAL A 76 1.27 8.58 14.25
C VAL A 76 0.43 8.93 13.02
N ILE A 77 -0.60 8.13 12.76
CA ILE A 77 -1.48 8.31 11.61
C ILE A 77 -2.33 9.58 11.78
N GLU A 78 -2.87 9.80 12.97
CA GLU A 78 -3.64 10.99 13.32
C GLU A 78 -2.81 12.27 13.12
N THR A 79 -1.57 12.29 13.61
CA THR A 79 -0.64 13.41 13.42
C THR A 79 -0.38 13.68 11.92
N ALA A 80 -0.25 12.62 11.12
CA ALA A 80 -0.05 12.76 9.68
C ALA A 80 -1.30 13.29 8.95
N ILE A 81 -2.50 12.88 9.39
CA ILE A 81 -3.77 13.42 8.88
C ILE A 81 -3.90 14.90 9.21
N GLU A 82 -3.64 15.31 10.47
CA GLU A 82 -3.74 16.71 10.91
C GLU A 82 -2.81 17.64 10.13
N ASN A 83 -1.60 17.18 9.85
CA ASN A 83 -0.64 17.91 9.03
C ASN A 83 -1.08 18.02 7.57
N SER A 84 -1.84 17.06 7.06
CA SER A 84 -2.35 17.04 5.69
C SER A 84 -3.60 17.93 5.52
N GLY A 85 -4.48 18.00 6.52
CA GLY A 85 -5.72 18.79 6.50
C GLY A 85 -5.52 20.32 6.56
N ARG A 86 -4.34 20.79 6.97
CA ARG A 86 -4.03 22.23 7.00
C ARG A 86 -3.83 22.86 5.62
N SER A 87 -3.70 22.06 4.56
CA SER A 87 -3.38 22.53 3.21
C SER A 87 -4.58 22.48 2.26
N ALA A 88 -5.77 22.85 2.74
CA ALA A 88 -6.95 23.08 1.90
C ALA A 88 -6.81 24.39 1.08
N ALA A 89 -5.76 24.48 0.26
CA ALA A 89 -5.59 25.57 -0.68
C ALA A 89 -6.60 25.39 -1.84
N ARG A 90 -7.61 26.25 -1.91
CA ARG A 90 -8.52 26.29 -3.07
C ARG A 90 -7.72 26.71 -4.32
N GLY A 91 -7.59 25.83 -5.30
CA GLY A 91 -6.90 26.11 -6.57
C GLY A 91 -5.95 25.00 -7.06
N PRO A 92 -5.09 25.27 -8.07
CA PRO A 92 -4.20 24.26 -8.67
C PRO A 92 -3.20 23.64 -7.68
N ALA A 93 -2.91 24.31 -6.56
CA ALA A 93 -2.09 23.76 -5.48
C ALA A 93 -2.71 22.51 -4.83
N SER A 94 -4.05 22.42 -4.74
CA SER A 94 -4.73 21.23 -4.22
C SER A 94 -4.54 20.01 -5.14
N LEU A 95 -4.60 20.20 -6.46
CA LEU A 95 -4.35 19.13 -7.43
C LEU A 95 -2.92 18.59 -7.33
N ILE A 96 -1.94 19.48 -7.14
CA ILE A 96 -0.53 19.08 -6.95
C ILE A 96 -0.38 18.28 -5.66
N SER A 97 -0.99 18.71 -4.56
CA SER A 97 -0.96 17.98 -3.28
C SER A 97 -1.61 16.60 -3.39
N VAL A 98 -2.77 16.50 -4.04
CA VAL A 98 -3.44 15.21 -4.29
C VAL A 98 -2.56 14.29 -5.14
N ALA A 99 -1.96 14.81 -6.21
CA ALA A 99 -1.04 14.04 -7.04
C ALA A 99 0.19 13.55 -6.25
N LEU A 100 0.75 14.40 -5.39
CA LEU A 100 1.89 14.06 -4.55
C LEU A 100 1.53 12.99 -3.50
N LEU A 101 0.36 13.11 -2.87
CA LEU A 101 -0.17 12.10 -1.94
C LEU A 101 -0.39 10.77 -2.65
N PHE A 102 -0.99 10.80 -3.84
CA PHE A 102 -1.21 9.60 -4.63
C PHE A 102 0.11 8.94 -5.01
N PHE A 103 1.12 9.73 -5.39
CA PHE A 103 2.47 9.24 -5.69
C PHE A 103 3.13 8.61 -4.46
N GLY A 104 3.05 9.25 -3.29
CA GLY A 104 3.56 8.72 -2.03
C GLY A 104 2.89 7.40 -1.62
N ALA A 105 1.56 7.34 -1.68
CA ALA A 105 0.77 6.12 -1.46
C ALA A 105 1.13 5.00 -2.46
N SER A 106 1.63 5.38 -3.64
CA SER A 106 1.90 4.45 -4.71
C SER A 106 3.19 3.64 -4.51
N GLY A 107 4.14 4.18 -3.73
CA GLY A 107 5.50 3.67 -3.58
C GLY A 107 5.56 2.22 -3.09
N VAL A 108 4.72 1.84 -2.12
CA VAL A 108 4.68 0.46 -1.58
C VAL A 108 4.43 -0.60 -2.66
N PHE A 109 3.49 -0.34 -3.58
CA PHE A 109 3.21 -1.27 -4.67
C PHE A 109 4.28 -1.29 -5.75
N VAL A 110 5.01 -0.19 -5.95
CA VAL A 110 6.17 -0.18 -6.85
C VAL A 110 7.24 -1.08 -6.24
N GLN A 111 7.59 -0.84 -4.98
CA GLN A 111 8.59 -1.63 -4.28
C GLN A 111 8.22 -3.12 -4.23
N LEU A 112 6.95 -3.44 -3.98
CA LEU A 112 6.48 -4.83 -3.99
C LEU A 112 6.70 -5.49 -5.35
N GLN A 113 6.26 -4.84 -6.44
CA GLN A 113 6.45 -5.38 -7.79
C GLN A 113 7.93 -5.54 -8.13
N ASP A 114 8.75 -4.54 -7.80
CA ASP A 114 10.18 -4.59 -8.08
C ASP A 114 10.87 -5.70 -7.29
N SER A 115 10.50 -5.88 -6.02
CA SER A 115 11.01 -6.96 -5.16
C SER A 115 10.62 -8.33 -5.71
N LEU A 116 9.36 -8.51 -6.12
CA LEU A 116 8.89 -9.77 -6.71
C LEU A 116 9.53 -10.05 -8.07
N ASN A 117 9.67 -9.02 -8.92
CA ASN A 117 10.34 -9.15 -10.21
C ASN A 117 11.81 -9.56 -10.05
N GLN A 118 12.49 -9.00 -9.05
CA GLN A 118 13.87 -9.34 -8.73
C GLN A 118 13.99 -10.80 -8.27
N ILE A 119 13.19 -11.22 -7.28
CA ILE A 119 13.18 -12.59 -6.75
C ILE A 119 12.83 -13.62 -7.83
N TRP A 120 11.86 -13.32 -8.71
CA TRP A 120 11.50 -14.22 -9.82
C TRP A 120 12.35 -14.07 -11.07
N ASN A 121 13.44 -13.28 -11.00
CA ASN A 121 14.34 -13.03 -12.12
C ASN A 121 13.61 -12.58 -13.41
N VAL A 122 12.47 -11.91 -13.23
CA VAL A 122 11.67 -11.35 -14.31
C VAL A 122 12.40 -10.11 -14.78
N LYS A 123 13.11 -10.22 -15.91
CA LYS A 123 13.73 -9.07 -16.56
C LYS A 123 12.65 -8.03 -16.81
N ALA A 124 12.65 -6.97 -15.99
CA ALA A 124 11.90 -5.78 -16.28
C ALA A 124 12.34 -5.34 -17.67
N LYS A 125 11.46 -5.49 -18.67
CA LYS A 125 11.73 -4.94 -19.99
C LYS A 125 12.09 -3.46 -19.76
N PRO A 126 13.16 -2.93 -20.37
CA PRO A 126 13.45 -1.51 -20.30
C PRO A 126 12.31 -0.77 -21.01
N GLU A 127 11.24 -0.51 -20.26
CA GLU A 127 10.03 0.11 -20.78
C GLU A 127 10.29 1.59 -20.85
N LYS A 128 10.69 2.01 -22.05
CA LYS A 128 10.84 3.42 -22.38
C LYS A 128 9.45 4.07 -22.36
N GLY A 129 9.10 4.75 -21.26
CA GLY A 129 8.05 5.76 -21.27
C GLY A 129 7.11 5.78 -20.07
N VAL A 130 6.80 6.99 -19.61
CA VAL A 130 5.82 7.32 -18.56
C VAL A 130 4.44 6.69 -18.83
N THR A 131 4.05 6.55 -20.10
CA THR A 131 2.75 6.00 -20.52
C THR A 131 2.55 4.53 -20.09
N ASN A 132 3.58 3.70 -20.20
CA ASN A 132 3.48 2.29 -19.84
C ASN A 132 3.45 2.09 -18.31
N PHE A 133 4.21 2.92 -17.59
CA PHE A 133 4.15 3.02 -16.14
C PHE A 133 2.74 3.39 -15.65
N ILE A 134 2.14 4.43 -16.24
CA ILE A 134 0.76 4.85 -15.91
C ILE A 134 -0.24 3.72 -16.21
N ARG A 135 -0.14 3.04 -17.35
CA ARG A 135 -1.07 1.96 -17.74
C ARG A 135 -1.05 0.79 -16.76
N LYS A 136 0.14 0.35 -16.33
CA LYS A 136 0.29 -0.70 -15.31
C LYS A 136 -0.30 -0.25 -13.98
N ARG A 137 -0.07 1.01 -13.59
CA ARG A 137 -0.63 1.59 -12.37
C ARG A 137 -2.15 1.57 -12.36
N ILE A 138 -2.78 1.93 -13.48
CA ILE A 138 -4.24 1.90 -13.65
C ILE A 138 -4.77 0.46 -13.52
N LEU A 139 -4.13 -0.52 -14.18
CA LEU A 139 -4.54 -1.92 -14.09
C LEU A 139 -4.44 -2.47 -12.66
N SER A 140 -3.32 -2.21 -11.96
CA SER A 140 -3.15 -2.59 -10.55
C SER A 140 -4.15 -1.88 -9.64
N PHE A 141 -4.47 -0.61 -9.92
CA PHE A 141 -5.47 0.14 -9.17
C PHE A 141 -6.86 -0.47 -9.30
N PHE A 142 -7.29 -0.84 -10.52
CA PHE A 142 -8.54 -1.56 -10.74
C PHE A 142 -8.55 -2.94 -10.08
N ALA A 143 -7.43 -3.66 -10.07
CA ALA A 143 -7.33 -4.94 -9.37
C ALA A 143 -7.54 -4.77 -7.86
N VAL A 144 -6.89 -3.76 -7.25
CA VAL A 144 -7.06 -3.46 -5.81
C VAL A 144 -8.49 -3.04 -5.49
N ILE A 145 -9.09 -2.15 -6.28
CA ILE A 145 -10.50 -1.76 -6.13
C ILE A 145 -11.41 -2.98 -6.26
N GLY A 146 -11.17 -3.83 -7.25
CA GLY A 146 -11.94 -5.05 -7.46
C GLY A 146 -11.88 -5.98 -6.25
N ILE A 147 -10.69 -6.23 -5.71
CA ILE A 147 -10.50 -7.05 -4.50
C ILE A 147 -11.16 -6.38 -3.29
N GLY A 148 -10.96 -5.07 -3.09
CA GLY A 148 -11.57 -4.33 -1.99
C GLY A 148 -13.10 -4.37 -2.05
N PHE A 149 -13.68 -4.19 -3.23
CA PHE A 149 -15.11 -4.34 -3.46
C PHE A 149 -15.60 -5.76 -3.13
N LEU A 150 -14.88 -6.80 -3.58
CA LEU A 150 -15.22 -8.19 -3.27
C LEU A 150 -15.15 -8.47 -1.77
N LEU A 151 -14.16 -7.90 -1.06
CA LEU A 151 -14.04 -8.02 0.40
C LEU A 151 -15.19 -7.32 1.13
N LEU A 152 -15.55 -6.10 0.72
CA LEU A 152 -16.69 -5.37 1.29
C LEU A 152 -18.01 -6.11 1.02
N ALA A 153 -18.20 -6.61 -0.21
CA ALA A 153 -19.35 -7.42 -0.55
C ALA A 153 -19.41 -8.71 0.29
N SER A 154 -18.26 -9.37 0.49
CA SER A 154 -18.14 -10.55 1.36
C SER A 154 -18.49 -10.24 2.82
N LEU A 155 -18.01 -9.10 3.34
CA LEU A 155 -18.30 -8.65 4.70
C LEU A 155 -19.81 -8.39 4.89
N ILE A 156 -20.41 -7.64 3.96
CA ILE A 156 -21.85 -7.37 3.97
C ILE A 156 -22.61 -8.70 3.93
N ILE A 157 -22.28 -9.60 2.99
CA ILE A 157 -22.93 -10.90 2.89
C ILE A 157 -22.81 -11.68 4.20
N ARG A 158 -21.66 -11.64 4.88
CA ARG A 158 -21.43 -12.29 6.18
C ARG A 158 -22.25 -11.65 7.31
N ASP A 159 -22.41 -10.34 7.33
CA ASP A 159 -23.20 -9.66 8.37
C ASP A 159 -24.71 -9.89 8.18
N TYR A 160 -25.15 -10.30 6.98
CA TYR A 160 -26.54 -10.65 6.67
C TYR A 160 -26.87 -12.16 6.76
N LEU A 161 -25.86 -13.05 6.85
CA LEU A 161 -26.01 -14.52 6.95
C LEU A 161 -25.72 -15.03 8.36
#